data_AF-A0A4R3Z8D7-F1
#
_entry.id   AF-A0A4R3Z8D7-F1
#
_cell.length_a   1.000
_cell.length_b   1.000
_cell.length_c   1.000
_cell.angle_alpha   90.00
_cell.angle_beta   90.00
_cell.angle_gamma   90.00
#
_symmetry.space_group_name_H-M   'P 1'
#
loop_
_entity.id
_entity.type
_entity.pdbx_description
1 polymer ?
#
loop_
_entity_poly.entity_id
_entity_poly.type
_entity_poly.pdbx_seq_one_letter_code
_entity_poly.pdbx_strand_id
1 'polypeptide(L)'
;MYNPYMYDNMYENERITYPKVGEIILYSVNKGDNVYRLAKTFNSEVAWIQAMNNLKDDMMIHPDQQLLIPIVYQKVKPLPQPYQRQSYDLYF
;
A
#
# COMPACT_ATOMS: atom_id res chain seq x y z
N MET A 1 2.25 -30.00 6.62
CA MET A 1 1.22 -29.16 5.95
C MET A 1 1.38 -27.75 6.48
N TYR A 2 1.76 -26.79 5.63
CA TYR A 2 1.91 -25.38 6.00
C TYR A 2 0.51 -24.78 6.17
N ASN A 3 0.21 -24.17 7.33
CA ASN A 3 -1.05 -23.50 7.59
C ASN A 3 -0.83 -21.98 7.47
N PRO A 4 -1.31 -21.32 6.41
CA PRO A 4 -0.97 -19.94 6.09
C PRO A 4 -1.57 -18.89 7.05
N TYR A 5 -2.36 -19.29 8.04
CA TYR A 5 -3.01 -18.39 9.00
C TYR A 5 -2.28 -18.22 10.34
N MET A 6 -1.11 -18.84 10.53
CA MET A 6 -0.36 -18.76 11.81
C MET A 6 0.37 -17.43 12.03
N TYR A 7 0.40 -16.52 11.04
CA TYR A 7 1.06 -15.21 11.18
C TYR A 7 0.14 -14.05 11.61
N ASP A 8 -1.19 -14.19 11.52
CA ASP A 8 -2.10 -13.05 11.66
C ASP A 8 -2.35 -12.63 13.13
N ASN A 9 -2.05 -13.47 14.14
CA ASN A 9 -2.49 -13.24 15.53
C ASN A 9 -1.36 -13.01 16.56
N MET A 10 -0.11 -12.74 16.14
CA MET A 10 1.04 -12.62 17.07
C MET A 10 1.60 -11.19 17.28
N TYR A 11 1.00 -10.15 16.70
CA TYR A 11 1.54 -8.77 16.76
C TYR A 11 0.54 -7.67 17.17
N GLU A 12 -0.59 -7.99 17.80
CA GLU A 12 -1.56 -6.94 18.18
C GLU A 12 -1.19 -6.12 19.43
N ASN A 13 -0.06 -6.39 20.10
CA ASN A 13 0.25 -5.76 21.39
C ASN A 13 1.57 -4.98 21.47
N GLU A 14 2.13 -4.48 20.36
CA GLU A 14 3.14 -3.40 20.36
C GLU A 14 3.18 -2.70 18.99
N ARG A 15 2.99 -1.37 18.96
CA ARG A 15 2.70 -0.58 17.75
C ARG A 15 3.88 -0.48 16.77
N ILE A 16 4.07 -1.49 15.94
CA ILE A 16 4.78 -1.38 14.66
C ILE A 16 3.82 -1.89 13.58
N THR A 17 3.01 -1.01 13.00
CA THR A 17 2.19 -1.36 11.85
C THR A 17 3.09 -1.42 10.63
N TYR A 18 3.58 -2.61 10.29
CA TYR A 18 4.24 -2.80 9.00
C TYR A 18 3.21 -2.48 7.90
N PRO A 19 3.51 -1.56 6.98
CA PRO A 19 2.65 -1.32 5.85
C PRO A 19 2.47 -2.66 5.11
N LYS A 20 1.23 -3.13 5.01
CA LYS A 20 0.93 -4.37 4.31
C LYS A 20 1.21 -4.13 2.84
N VAL A 21 2.37 -4.64 2.38
CA VAL A 21 2.70 -4.69 0.96
C VAL A 21 1.61 -5.53 0.31
N GLY A 22 0.88 -4.88 -0.57
CA GLY A 22 -0.22 -5.43 -1.31
C GLY A 22 0.23 -6.13 -2.57
N GLU A 23 -0.51 -5.90 -3.64
CA GLU A 23 -0.18 -6.38 -4.97
C GLU A 23 1.07 -5.68 -5.53
N ILE A 24 1.87 -6.43 -6.27
CA ILE A 24 2.99 -5.89 -7.06
C ILE A 24 2.53 -5.80 -8.51
N ILE A 25 2.55 -4.59 -9.07
CA ILE A 25 2.19 -4.34 -10.46
C ILE A 25 3.45 -4.23 -11.32
N LEU A 26 3.43 -4.86 -12.49
CA LEU A 26 4.41 -4.60 -13.55
C LEU A 26 3.89 -3.45 -14.43
N TYR A 27 4.56 -2.30 -14.40
CA TYR A 27 4.16 -1.09 -15.09
C TYR A 27 5.17 -0.70 -16.17
N SER A 28 4.68 -0.35 -17.37
CA SER A 28 5.50 0.21 -18.45
C SER A 28 5.56 1.72 -18.33
N VAL A 29 6.75 2.26 -18.15
CA VAL A 29 6.98 3.71 -17.98
C VAL A 29 6.58 4.48 -19.22
N ASN A 30 5.77 5.53 -19.04
CA ASN A 30 5.38 6.43 -20.12
C ASN A 30 6.29 7.66 -20.19
N LYS A 31 6.30 8.34 -21.34
CA LYS A 31 7.05 9.58 -21.52
C LYS A 31 6.57 10.65 -20.52
N GLY A 32 7.50 11.14 -19.70
CA GLY A 32 7.23 12.17 -18.68
C GLY A 32 6.87 11.62 -17.30
N ASP A 33 6.88 10.30 -17.13
CA ASP A 33 6.78 9.68 -15.81
C ASP A 33 8.05 9.91 -14.99
N ASN A 34 7.88 9.87 -13.67
CA ASN A 34 8.98 9.81 -12.72
C ASN A 34 8.56 8.97 -11.51
N VAL A 35 9.54 8.43 -10.78
CA VAL A 35 9.30 7.49 -9.67
C VAL A 35 8.41 8.08 -8.58
N TYR A 36 8.55 9.38 -8.28
CA TYR A 36 7.73 10.07 -7.27
C TYR A 36 6.24 10.12 -7.65
N ARG A 37 5.94 10.44 -8.91
CA ARG A 37 4.56 10.46 -9.42
C ARG A 37 3.98 9.05 -9.43
N LEU A 38 4.74 8.06 -9.88
CA LEU A 38 4.31 6.67 -9.87
C LEU A 38 4.03 6.17 -8.44
N ALA A 39 4.93 6.45 -7.50
CA ALA A 39 4.72 6.11 -6.09
C ALA A 39 3.41 6.67 -5.55
N LYS A 40 3.12 7.96 -5.82
CA LYS A 40 1.86 8.59 -5.41
C LYS A 40 0.64 7.97 -6.08
N THR A 41 0.71 7.72 -7.39
CA THR A 41 -0.40 7.15 -8.17
C THR A 41 -0.78 5.75 -7.69
N PHE A 42 0.21 4.92 -7.36
CA PHE A 42 0.01 3.54 -6.94
C PHE A 42 -0.04 3.36 -5.42
N ASN A 43 -0.10 4.46 -4.65
CA ASN A 43 -0.01 4.43 -3.19
C ASN A 43 1.15 3.55 -2.69
N SER A 44 2.32 3.78 -3.26
CA SER A 44 3.58 3.05 -3.03
C SER A 44 4.62 3.97 -2.39
N GLU A 45 5.72 3.40 -1.93
CA GLU A 45 6.88 4.14 -1.42
C GLU A 45 8.00 4.18 -2.46
N VAL A 46 8.59 5.36 -2.66
CA VAL A 46 9.69 5.59 -3.61
C VAL A 46 10.88 4.65 -3.31
N ALA A 47 11.23 4.49 -2.04
CA ALA A 47 12.33 3.62 -1.61
C ALA A 47 12.10 2.16 -2.00
N TRP A 48 10.84 1.70 -2.01
CA TRP A 48 10.53 0.33 -2.40
C TRP A 48 10.58 0.14 -3.91
N ILE A 49 10.06 1.10 -4.68
CA ILE A 49 10.21 1.08 -6.15
C ILE A 49 11.69 1.10 -6.52
N GLN A 50 12.50 1.92 -5.85
CA GLN A 50 13.94 1.99 -6.06
C GLN A 50 14.61 0.64 -5.78
N ALA A 51 14.40 0.08 -4.60
CA ALA A 51 15.02 -1.18 -4.17
C ALA A 51 14.58 -2.36 -5.06
N MET A 52 13.30 -2.44 -5.41
CA MET A 52 12.76 -3.58 -6.16
C MET A 52 13.17 -3.59 -7.63
N ASN A 53 13.51 -2.41 -8.18
CA ASN A 53 13.97 -2.27 -9.57
C ASN A 53 15.47 -1.97 -9.68
N ASN A 54 16.21 -2.04 -8.56
CA ASN A 54 17.64 -1.71 -8.49
C ASN A 54 17.98 -0.35 -9.13
N LEU A 55 17.13 0.66 -8.90
CA LEU A 55 17.35 2.01 -9.43
C LEU A 55 18.50 2.68 -8.67
N LYS A 56 19.31 3.45 -9.39
CA LYS A 56 20.34 4.31 -8.79
C LYS A 56 19.70 5.47 -8.02
N ASP A 57 20.52 6.19 -7.25
CA ASP A 57 20.06 7.33 -6.44
C ASP A 57 19.50 8.49 -7.26
N ASP A 58 19.84 8.57 -8.55
CA ASP A 58 19.25 9.53 -9.50
C ASP A 58 17.79 9.18 -9.88
N MET A 59 17.32 7.99 -9.51
CA MET A 59 15.96 7.47 -9.77
C MET A 59 15.55 7.60 -11.25
N MET A 60 16.54 7.52 -12.16
CA MET A 60 16.30 7.74 -13.58
C MET A 60 15.55 6.54 -14.18
N ILE A 61 14.44 6.85 -14.87
CA ILE A 61 13.60 5.88 -15.58
C ILE A 61 13.35 6.36 -17.00
N HIS A 62 13.21 5.41 -17.93
CA HIS A 62 13.05 5.69 -19.35
C HIS A 62 11.70 5.18 -19.87
N PRO A 63 11.14 5.79 -20.92
CA PRO A 63 9.95 5.25 -21.59
C PRO A 63 10.13 3.77 -21.97
N ASP A 64 9.04 3.00 -21.88
CA ASP A 64 8.95 1.56 -22.15
C ASP A 64 9.71 0.65 -21.17
N GLN A 65 10.42 1.24 -20.19
CA GLN A 65 11.01 0.48 -19.09
C GLN A 65 9.92 -0.18 -18.24
N GLN A 66 10.10 -1.46 -17.93
CA GLN A 66 9.24 -2.19 -17.01
C GLN A 66 9.69 -1.92 -15.57
N LEU A 67 8.76 -1.49 -14.72
CA LEU A 67 8.97 -1.28 -13.30
C LEU A 67 8.00 -2.12 -12.46
N LEU A 68 8.54 -2.76 -11.44
CA LEU A 68 7.79 -3.42 -10.39
C LEU A 68 7.39 -2.38 -9.33
N ILE A 69 6.09 -2.15 -9.16
CA ILE A 69 5.55 -1.16 -8.23
C ILE A 69 4.75 -1.88 -7.13
N PRO A 70 5.25 -1.91 -5.89
CA PRO A 70 4.54 -2.51 -4.77
C PRO A 70 3.45 -1.56 -4.25
N ILE A 71 2.18 -1.93 -4.36
CA ILE A 71 1.09 -1.13 -3.78
C ILE A 71 1.08 -1.32 -2.27
N VAL A 72 0.97 -0.25 -1.51
CA VAL A 72 0.73 -0.34 -0.07
C VAL A 72 -0.78 -0.30 0.17
N TYR A 73 -1.34 -1.33 0.80
CA TYR A 73 -2.70 -1.21 1.32
C TYR A 73 -2.61 -0.59 2.72
N GLN A 74 -2.76 0.72 2.79
CA GLN A 74 -3.08 1.35 4.07
C GLN A 74 -4.55 1.05 4.37
N LYS A 75 -4.82 0.48 5.55
CA LYS A 75 -6.17 0.47 6.11
C LYS A 75 -6.47 1.94 6.43
N VAL A 76 -7.05 2.69 5.47
CA VAL A 76 -7.54 4.05 5.73
C VAL A 76 -8.43 3.94 6.96
N LYS A 77 -8.05 4.64 8.03
CA LYS A 77 -8.92 4.80 9.20
C LYS A 77 -10.23 5.35 8.62
N PRO A 78 -11.37 4.63 8.67
CA PRO A 78 -12.60 5.17 8.12
C PRO A 78 -12.80 6.54 8.78
N LEU A 79 -13.03 7.58 7.98
CA LEU A 79 -13.54 8.84 8.50
C LEU A 79 -14.65 8.47 9.48
N PRO A 80 -14.66 8.99 10.72
CA PRO A 80 -15.69 8.63 11.69
C PRO A 80 -17.03 8.85 10.98
N GLN A 81 -17.73 7.77 10.66
CA GLN A 81 -19.04 7.88 10.06
C GLN A 81 -19.86 8.71 11.05
N PRO A 82 -20.57 9.76 10.61
CA PRO A 82 -21.42 10.51 11.52
C PRO A 82 -22.26 9.48 12.25
N TYR A 83 -22.14 9.42 13.59
CA TYR A 83 -22.82 8.43 14.41
C TYR A 83 -24.29 8.46 14.00
N GLN A 84 -24.71 7.46 13.23
CA GLN A 84 -26.13 7.21 13.04
C GLN A 84 -26.59 6.85 14.44
N ARG A 85 -27.26 7.79 15.11
CA ARG A 85 -27.90 7.53 16.39
C ARG A 85 -28.82 6.34 16.12
N GLN A 86 -28.38 5.15 16.51
CA GLN A 86 -29.23 3.98 16.57
C GLN A 86 -30.23 4.29 17.68
N SER A 87 -31.40 4.81 17.29
CA SER A 87 -32.57 4.86 18.14
C SER A 87 -33.04 3.41 18.31
N TYR A 88 -32.41 2.69 19.23
CA TYR A 88 -32.96 1.45 19.75
C TYR A 88 -34.11 1.83 20.68
N ASP A 89 -35.31 1.71 20.12
CA ASP A 89 -36.53 1.19 20.74
C ASP A 89 -37.11 2.00 21.94
N LEU A 90 -38.32 2.56 21.92
CA LEU A 90 -39.60 1.96 21.54
C LEU A 90 -39.72 0.48 21.93
N TYR A 91 -39.54 0.21 23.22
CA TYR A 91 -40.26 -0.88 23.89
C TYR A 91 -41.19 -0.26 24.94
N PHE A 92 -42.49 -0.42 24.67
CA PHE A 92 -43.71 -0.21 25.48
C PHE A 92 -43.64 0.67 26.75
#